data_AF-A0A6J1RFY2-F1
#
_entry.id   AF-A0A6J1RFY2-F1
#
_cell.length_a   1.000
_cell.length_b   1.000
_cell.length_c   1.000
_cell.angle_alpha   90.00
_cell.angle_beta   90.00
_cell.angle_gamma   90.00
#
_symmetry.space_group_name_H-M   'P 1'
#
loop_
_entity.id
_entity.type
_entity.pdbx_description
1 polymer ?
#
loop_
_entity_poly.entity_id
_entity_poly.type
_entity_poly.pdbx_seq_one_letter_code
_entity_poly.pdbx_strand_id
1 'polypeptide(L)'
;MVINIDVADEAFIYLMGHVVDNKILFPAMGYLFCLWEMMASLNKQECTNVPIVFEDVNFIRATVLSQQNEIELTFSIQEGTNRFEITEGDNAIVTGTVRIPNNIENEKISANLAEYIDDDEEMNAKDIYKELRLRGYQYTGAFRGLQSASVSGSNGHIAWTSNWVAFMDSMLQMMILGQNSRSLYVPTRIRKLTIDPKYHTQIIQDYPIEDRQFSVRRYKSSDAIISGGIEICGTVATPISRRKKVVNTVLEEYKFVAHRDLGTMSLQDAVRMSVHIALECYNVTNVKIIELVDDSDNVTPEDLNSPVISEILNNLPQIRHHTKLVKTHEKFPNISLPNDVSTTEITKLSKNENCLMIIGFDILTKNSKKLYEQLLPLLMPQGFILTLEKSGAVCDYSCLKTYELDVILEKQINEKTLCY
;
A
#
# COMPACT_ATOMS: atom_id res chain seq x y z
N MET A 1 -1.40 -8.92 36.73
CA MET A 1 -0.05 -9.03 36.15
C MET A 1 0.06 -7.97 35.07
N VAL A 2 1.21 -7.34 34.92
CA VAL A 2 1.47 -6.39 33.84
C VAL A 2 2.49 -7.04 32.90
N ILE A 3 2.22 -7.02 31.60
CA ILE A 3 3.17 -7.47 30.57
C ILE A 3 3.42 -6.30 29.64
N ASN A 4 4.70 -6.05 29.38
CA ASN A 4 5.10 -5.13 28.35
C ASN A 4 5.46 -5.88 27.08
N ILE A 5 4.90 -5.43 25.96
CA ILE A 5 5.12 -5.98 24.64
C ILE A 5 5.94 -4.97 23.85
N ASP A 6 7.18 -5.31 23.57
CA ASP A 6 8.07 -4.56 22.69
C ASP A 6 8.49 -5.44 21.51
N VAL A 7 8.11 -5.07 20.29
CA VAL A 7 8.48 -5.83 19.08
C VAL A 7 9.96 -5.70 18.69
N ALA A 8 10.73 -4.88 19.40
CA ALA A 8 12.19 -4.88 19.32
C ALA A 8 12.83 -6.05 20.10
N ASP A 9 12.12 -6.66 21.04
CA ASP A 9 12.57 -7.86 21.77
C ASP A 9 12.44 -9.11 20.88
N GLU A 10 13.45 -9.97 20.90
CA GLU A 10 13.45 -11.27 20.20
C GLU A 10 12.25 -12.14 20.59
N ALA A 11 11.77 -12.03 21.83
CA ALA A 11 10.60 -12.78 22.30
C ALA A 11 9.30 -12.37 21.57
N PHE A 12 9.20 -11.13 21.08
CA PHE A 12 7.98 -10.58 20.49
C PHE A 12 8.13 -10.20 19.01
N ILE A 13 9.34 -10.24 18.45
CA ILE A 13 9.62 -9.84 17.05
C ILE A 13 8.75 -10.60 16.03
N TYR A 14 8.37 -11.84 16.33
CA TYR A 14 7.50 -12.64 15.45
C TYR A 14 6.12 -11.99 15.24
N LEU A 15 5.63 -11.19 16.20
CA LEU A 15 4.36 -10.45 16.12
C LEU A 15 4.32 -9.46 14.96
N MET A 16 5.48 -8.99 14.49
CA MET A 16 5.57 -8.19 13.27
C MET A 16 4.97 -8.90 12.05
N GLY A 17 4.87 -10.23 12.09
CA GLY A 17 4.26 -11.02 11.05
C GLY A 17 2.73 -10.93 10.96
N HIS A 18 2.05 -10.46 12.01
CA HIS A 18 0.60 -10.38 12.07
C HIS A 18 0.09 -9.02 11.55
N VAL A 19 0.17 -8.85 10.23
CA VAL A 19 -0.22 -7.60 9.55
C VAL A 19 -1.63 -7.69 8.97
N VAL A 20 -2.50 -6.78 9.38
CA VAL A 20 -3.90 -6.68 8.94
C VAL A 20 -4.19 -5.25 8.49
N ASP A 21 -4.62 -5.08 7.24
CA ASP A 21 -4.81 -3.78 6.56
C ASP A 21 -3.62 -2.81 6.70
N ASN A 22 -2.40 -3.34 6.55
CA ASN A 22 -1.12 -2.63 6.71
C ASN A 22 -0.84 -2.12 8.14
N LYS A 23 -1.50 -2.66 9.17
CA LYS A 23 -1.18 -2.42 10.58
C LYS A 23 -0.69 -3.72 11.20
N ILE A 24 0.33 -3.63 12.05
CA ILE A 24 0.74 -4.76 12.89
C ILE A 24 -0.25 -4.79 14.05
N LEU A 25 -1.11 -5.81 14.10
CA LEU A 25 -2.07 -5.96 15.19
C LEU A 25 -1.58 -7.01 16.16
N PHE A 26 -1.76 -6.78 17.46
CA PHE A 26 -1.55 -7.85 18.42
C PHE A 26 -2.61 -8.95 18.19
N PRO A 27 -2.20 -10.22 17.95
CA PRO A 27 -3.13 -11.29 17.60
C PRO A 27 -4.11 -11.58 18.74
N ALA A 28 -5.34 -11.93 18.39
CA ALA A 28 -6.37 -12.32 19.37
C ALA A 28 -5.90 -13.48 20.28
N MET A 29 -5.18 -14.43 19.70
CA MET A 29 -4.61 -15.58 20.41
C MET A 29 -3.41 -15.22 21.29
N GLY A 30 -2.76 -14.09 21.03
CA GLY A 30 -1.68 -13.57 21.88
C GLY A 30 -2.20 -13.24 23.29
N TYR A 31 -3.37 -12.60 23.39
CA TYR A 31 -3.94 -12.24 24.69
C TYR A 31 -4.23 -13.47 25.55
N LEU A 32 -4.82 -14.49 24.93
CA LEU A 32 -5.19 -15.72 25.61
C LEU A 32 -3.95 -16.53 25.99
N PHE A 33 -2.91 -16.52 25.16
CA PHE A 33 -1.63 -17.16 25.48
C PHE A 33 -0.95 -16.50 26.68
N CYS A 34 -0.83 -15.16 26.71
CA CYS A 34 -0.27 -14.46 27.87
C CYS A 34 -1.06 -14.74 29.17
N LEU A 35 -2.39 -14.83 29.08
CA LEU A 35 -3.23 -15.17 30.22
C LEU A 35 -3.05 -16.64 30.66
N TRP A 36 -2.82 -17.55 29.71
CA TRP A 36 -2.49 -18.95 30.00
C TRP A 36 -1.14 -19.08 30.71
N GLU A 37 -0.11 -18.37 30.24
CA GLU A 37 1.19 -18.31 30.90
C GLU A 37 1.09 -17.79 32.34
N MET A 38 0.24 -16.78 32.56
CA MET A 38 -0.06 -16.28 33.91
C MET A 38 -0.69 -17.36 34.79
N MET A 39 -1.72 -18.05 34.28
CA MET A 39 -2.41 -19.12 35.02
C MET A 39 -1.46 -20.28 35.36
N ALA A 40 -0.59 -20.66 34.44
CA ALA A 40 0.42 -21.69 34.67
C ALA A 40 1.44 -21.25 35.74
N SER A 41 1.92 -20.00 35.65
CA SER A 41 2.86 -19.40 36.60
C SER A 41 2.29 -19.32 38.02
N LEU A 42 1.01 -18.93 38.17
CA LEU A 42 0.30 -18.93 39.45
C LEU A 42 0.22 -20.34 40.07
N ASN A 43 0.20 -21.38 39.24
CA ASN A 43 0.22 -22.79 39.66
C ASN A 43 1.64 -23.39 39.72
N LYS A 44 2.69 -22.57 39.57
CA LYS A 44 4.10 -22.97 39.56
C LYS A 44 4.41 -24.08 38.55
N GLN A 45 3.75 -24.03 37.40
CA GLN A 45 3.91 -24.99 36.30
C GLN A 45 4.22 -24.24 35.01
N GLU A 46 4.86 -24.94 34.07
CA GLU A 46 5.00 -24.45 32.71
C GLU A 46 3.68 -24.55 31.96
N CYS A 47 3.45 -23.61 31.04
CA CYS A 47 2.27 -23.54 30.18
C CYS A 47 1.97 -24.88 29.48
N THR A 48 3.01 -25.56 28.99
CA THR A 48 2.96 -26.87 28.31
C THR A 48 2.46 -28.03 29.18
N ASN A 49 2.32 -27.84 30.50
CA ASN A 49 1.83 -28.86 31.42
C ASN A 49 0.42 -28.59 31.94
N VAL A 50 -0.13 -27.39 31.69
CA VAL A 50 -1.39 -26.93 32.28
C VAL A 50 -2.48 -26.89 31.22
N PRO A 51 -3.47 -27.81 31.25
CA PRO A 51 -4.65 -27.68 30.40
C PRO A 51 -5.46 -26.44 30.80
N ILE A 52 -6.07 -25.78 29.83
CA ILE A 52 -6.82 -24.54 30.08
C ILE A 52 -8.07 -24.46 29.21
N VAL A 53 -9.10 -23.84 29.76
CA VAL A 53 -10.35 -23.53 29.07
C VAL A 53 -10.66 -22.04 29.22
N PHE A 54 -10.96 -21.40 28.10
CA PHE A 54 -11.49 -20.05 28.04
C PHE A 54 -12.95 -20.10 27.57
N GLU A 55 -13.81 -19.31 28.18
CA GLU A 55 -15.24 -19.26 27.91
C GLU A 55 -15.71 -17.81 27.77
N ASP A 56 -16.63 -17.58 26.83
CA ASP A 56 -17.25 -16.28 26.54
C ASP A 56 -16.24 -15.13 26.40
N VAL A 57 -15.17 -15.38 25.63
CA VAL A 57 -14.13 -14.41 25.33
C VAL A 57 -14.67 -13.36 24.36
N ASN A 58 -14.57 -12.08 24.70
CA ASN A 58 -14.93 -10.96 23.86
C ASN A 58 -13.71 -10.08 23.59
N PHE A 59 -13.39 -9.87 22.31
CA PHE A 59 -12.36 -8.93 21.86
C PHE A 59 -13.03 -7.59 21.56
N ILE A 60 -12.87 -6.64 22.47
CA ILE A 60 -13.54 -5.34 22.45
C ILE A 60 -12.82 -4.39 21.50
N ARG A 61 -11.49 -4.42 21.51
CA ARG A 61 -10.64 -3.53 20.71
C ARG A 61 -9.35 -4.24 20.28
N ALA A 62 -8.88 -3.92 19.09
CA ALA A 62 -7.57 -4.35 18.60
C ALA A 62 -6.46 -3.41 19.09
N THR A 63 -5.35 -3.99 19.55
CA THR A 63 -4.13 -3.28 19.92
C THR A 63 -3.20 -3.23 18.71
N VAL A 64 -2.69 -2.03 18.40
CA VAL A 64 -1.82 -1.78 17.23
C VAL A 64 -0.38 -1.68 17.71
N LEU A 65 0.48 -2.57 17.24
CA LEU A 65 1.90 -2.61 17.56
C LEU A 65 2.69 -1.66 16.65
N SER A 66 3.77 -1.09 17.19
CA SER A 66 4.71 -0.23 16.48
C SER A 66 6.13 -0.54 16.94
N GLN A 67 7.12 -0.44 16.05
CA GLN A 67 8.54 -0.56 16.42
C GLN A 67 9.05 0.58 17.30
N GLN A 68 8.29 1.67 17.40
CA GLN A 68 8.69 2.88 18.11
C GLN A 68 8.20 2.90 19.56
N ASN A 69 7.19 2.08 19.89
CA ASN A 69 6.48 2.15 21.17
C ASN A 69 6.28 0.76 21.74
N GLU A 70 6.65 0.61 23.01
CA GLU A 70 6.26 -0.50 23.87
C GLU A 70 4.78 -0.36 24.27
N ILE A 71 4.08 -1.49 24.38
CA ILE A 71 2.68 -1.53 24.84
C ILE A 71 2.61 -2.25 26.17
N GLU A 72 2.05 -1.58 27.17
CA GLU A 72 1.76 -2.18 28.47
C GLU A 72 0.33 -2.74 28.50
N LEU A 73 0.20 -4.03 28.79
CA LEU A 73 -1.08 -4.70 28.98
C LEU A 73 -1.22 -5.17 30.43
N THR A 74 -2.34 -4.79 31.05
CA THR A 74 -2.67 -5.22 32.42
C THR A 74 -3.71 -6.33 32.40
N PHE A 75 -3.34 -7.47 32.98
CA PHE A 75 -4.15 -8.67 33.11
C PHE A 75 -4.68 -8.80 34.53
N SER A 76 -5.99 -8.93 34.66
CA SER A 76 -6.68 -9.12 35.94
C SER A 76 -7.59 -10.35 35.88
N ILE A 77 -7.69 -11.08 36.99
CA ILE A 77 -8.63 -12.19 37.17
C ILE A 77 -9.34 -11.97 38.50
N GLN A 78 -10.67 -12.02 38.48
CA GLN A 78 -11.50 -11.95 39.67
C GLN A 78 -11.52 -13.31 40.37
N GLU A 79 -11.11 -13.33 41.65
CA GLU A 79 -11.22 -14.52 42.49
C GLU A 79 -12.67 -14.98 42.65
N GLY A 80 -12.89 -16.29 42.59
CA GLY A 80 -14.20 -16.92 42.76
C GLY A 80 -15.02 -17.07 41.47
N THR A 81 -15.03 -16.06 40.59
CA THR A 81 -15.74 -16.15 39.29
C THR A 81 -14.83 -16.55 38.13
N ASN A 82 -13.52 -16.39 38.30
CA ASN A 82 -12.49 -16.54 37.26
C ASN A 82 -12.74 -15.70 36.00
N ARG A 83 -13.51 -14.62 36.13
CA ARG A 83 -13.65 -13.63 35.06
C ARG A 83 -12.35 -12.87 34.93
N PHE A 84 -11.87 -12.73 33.71
CA PHE A 84 -10.67 -11.97 33.42
C PHE A 84 -11.01 -10.72 32.61
N GLU A 85 -10.17 -9.71 32.78
CA GLU A 85 -10.17 -8.50 32.00
C GLU A 85 -8.72 -8.11 31.68
N ILE A 86 -8.47 -7.84 30.40
CA ILE A 86 -7.20 -7.35 29.87
C ILE A 86 -7.42 -5.91 29.44
N THR A 87 -6.54 -5.02 29.88
CA THR A 87 -6.63 -3.57 29.67
C THR A 87 -5.35 -3.01 29.04
N GLU A 88 -5.51 -1.97 28.22
CA GLU A 88 -4.44 -1.10 27.71
C GLU A 88 -4.69 0.30 28.30
N GLY A 89 -3.91 0.68 29.31
CA GLY A 89 -4.25 1.81 30.18
C GLY A 89 -5.58 1.58 30.89
N ASP A 90 -6.50 2.54 30.81
CA ASP A 90 -7.84 2.45 31.43
C ASP A 90 -8.89 1.74 30.53
N ASN A 91 -8.50 1.26 29.35
CA ASN A 91 -9.43 0.71 28.37
C ASN A 91 -9.43 -0.82 28.38
N ALA A 92 -10.60 -1.42 28.61
CA ALA A 92 -10.81 -2.85 28.41
C ALA A 92 -10.65 -3.24 26.93
N ILE A 93 -9.77 -4.20 26.65
CA ILE A 93 -9.51 -4.71 25.30
C ILE A 93 -10.02 -6.13 25.11
N VAL A 94 -9.93 -6.98 26.14
CA VAL A 94 -10.43 -8.36 26.11
C VAL A 94 -11.05 -8.72 27.46
N THR A 95 -12.18 -9.42 27.42
CA THR A 95 -12.83 -9.98 28.62
C THR A 95 -13.22 -11.43 28.39
N GLY A 96 -13.42 -12.20 29.46
CA GLY A 96 -13.94 -13.56 29.38
C GLY A 96 -13.85 -14.29 30.71
N THR A 97 -13.95 -15.61 30.67
CA THR A 97 -13.71 -16.49 31.82
C THR A 97 -12.58 -17.45 31.49
N VAL A 98 -11.71 -17.73 32.45
CA VAL A 98 -10.58 -18.65 32.29
C VAL A 98 -10.53 -19.66 33.42
N ARG A 99 -10.26 -20.93 33.15
CA ARG A 99 -10.14 -21.95 34.20
C ARG A 99 -9.23 -23.09 33.80
N ILE A 100 -8.60 -23.70 34.81
CA ILE A 100 -7.93 -24.98 34.67
C ILE A 100 -8.98 -26.06 34.96
N PRO A 101 -9.32 -26.94 33.99
CA PRO A 101 -10.33 -27.96 34.20
C PRO A 101 -9.80 -29.10 35.08
N ASN A 102 -10.69 -29.74 35.85
CA ASN A 102 -10.34 -30.93 36.62
C ASN A 102 -10.01 -32.13 35.71
N ASN A 103 -10.74 -32.27 34.60
CA ASN A 103 -10.50 -33.27 33.57
C ASN A 103 -10.74 -32.64 32.20
N ILE A 104 -9.68 -32.51 31.40
CA ILE A 104 -9.73 -31.91 30.06
C ILE A 104 -10.57 -32.71 29.07
N GLU A 105 -10.69 -34.03 29.25
CA GLU A 105 -11.49 -34.89 28.36
C GLU A 105 -12.99 -34.54 28.42
N ASN A 106 -13.48 -34.07 29.57
CA ASN A 106 -14.87 -33.63 29.72
C ASN A 106 -15.15 -32.30 29.01
N GLU A 107 -14.11 -31.59 28.59
CA GLU A 107 -14.20 -30.26 27.96
C GLU A 107 -14.18 -30.32 26.44
N LYS A 108 -13.68 -31.42 25.89
CA LYS A 108 -13.52 -31.66 24.45
C LYS A 108 -14.85 -32.04 23.78
N ILE A 109 -14.98 -31.73 22.50
CA ILE A 109 -16.12 -32.18 21.70
C ILE A 109 -16.04 -33.70 21.53
N SER A 110 -17.14 -34.40 21.80
CA SER A 110 -17.22 -35.83 21.55
C SER A 110 -17.10 -36.14 20.06
N ALA A 111 -16.09 -36.93 19.68
CA ALA A 111 -15.82 -37.34 18.30
C ALA A 111 -17.03 -37.99 17.61
N ASN A 112 -17.91 -38.64 18.36
CA ASN A 112 -19.12 -39.30 17.86
C ASN A 112 -20.22 -38.34 17.39
N LEU A 113 -20.11 -37.04 17.67
CA LEU A 113 -21.13 -36.03 17.32
C LEU A 113 -20.70 -35.08 16.19
N ALA A 114 -19.50 -35.29 15.65
CA ALA A 114 -18.82 -34.28 14.85
C ALA A 114 -18.69 -34.75 13.40
N GLU A 115 -19.73 -34.53 12.60
CA GLU A 115 -19.62 -34.64 11.14
C GLU A 115 -18.59 -33.62 10.65
N TYR A 116 -17.52 -34.10 10.01
CA TYR A 116 -16.57 -33.26 9.29
C TYR A 116 -16.57 -33.64 7.81
N ILE A 117 -16.28 -32.65 6.98
CA ILE A 117 -16.07 -32.83 5.56
C ILE A 117 -14.55 -32.90 5.35
N ASP A 118 -14.10 -33.98 4.72
CA ASP A 118 -12.70 -34.19 4.33
C ASP A 118 -12.63 -33.97 2.81
N ASP A 119 -12.58 -32.69 2.43
CA ASP A 119 -12.42 -32.29 1.03
C ASP A 119 -10.96 -32.47 0.60
N ASP A 120 -10.71 -32.59 -0.71
CA ASP A 120 -9.35 -32.57 -1.25
C ASP A 120 -8.68 -31.23 -0.88
N GLU A 121 -7.38 -31.26 -0.57
CA GLU A 121 -6.64 -30.05 -0.19
C GLU A 121 -5.96 -29.42 -1.41
N GLU A 122 -6.74 -28.72 -2.23
CA GLU A 122 -6.24 -28.24 -3.53
C GLU A 122 -5.41 -26.96 -3.42
N MET A 123 -5.54 -26.20 -2.33
CA MET A 123 -4.80 -24.96 -2.12
C MET A 123 -3.50 -25.22 -1.35
N ASN A 124 -2.38 -24.79 -1.89
CA ASN A 124 -1.11 -24.71 -1.15
C ASN A 124 -0.95 -23.36 -0.44
N ALA A 125 0.07 -23.23 0.41
CA ALA A 125 0.38 -21.99 1.13
C ALA A 125 0.41 -20.72 0.25
N LYS A 126 0.94 -20.79 -0.98
CA LYS A 126 1.00 -19.62 -1.87
C LYS A 126 -0.41 -19.18 -2.28
N ASP A 127 -1.29 -20.11 -2.58
CA ASP A 127 -2.68 -19.83 -2.97
C ASP A 127 -3.49 -19.28 -1.78
N ILE A 128 -3.33 -19.90 -0.60
CA ILE A 128 -3.96 -19.47 0.66
C ILE A 128 -3.60 -18.02 0.99
N TYR A 129 -2.31 -17.70 1.08
CA TYR A 129 -1.87 -16.36 1.46
C TYR A 129 -2.06 -15.32 0.34
N LYS A 130 -2.17 -15.74 -0.92
CA LYS A 130 -2.62 -14.86 -2.00
C LYS A 130 -4.08 -14.47 -1.80
N GLU A 131 -4.95 -15.42 -1.49
CA GLU A 131 -6.36 -15.15 -1.24
C GLU A 131 -6.56 -14.26 -0.01
N LEU A 132 -5.92 -14.59 1.12
CA LEU A 132 -5.97 -13.77 2.34
C LEU A 132 -5.44 -12.34 2.10
N ARG A 133 -4.38 -12.18 1.29
CA ARG A 133 -3.86 -10.86 0.91
C ARG A 133 -4.85 -10.02 0.11
N LEU A 134 -5.64 -10.64 -0.77
CA LEU A 134 -6.69 -9.94 -1.52
C LEU A 134 -7.82 -9.45 -0.61
N ARG A 135 -8.12 -10.18 0.47
CA ARG A 135 -9.10 -9.78 1.52
C ARG A 135 -8.58 -8.67 2.44
N GLY A 136 -7.26 -8.54 2.59
CA GLY A 136 -6.62 -7.47 3.36
C GLY A 136 -5.70 -7.95 4.49
N TYR A 137 -5.39 -9.25 4.56
CA TYR A 137 -4.44 -9.82 5.50
C TYR A 137 -3.05 -9.92 4.87
N GLN A 138 -2.06 -9.23 5.41
CA GLN A 138 -0.68 -9.25 4.91
C GLN A 138 0.23 -10.09 5.81
N TYR A 139 -0.24 -11.27 6.24
CA TYR A 139 0.53 -12.17 7.10
C TYR A 139 1.92 -12.49 6.54
N THR A 140 2.92 -12.51 7.41
CA THR A 140 4.32 -12.87 7.10
C THR A 140 4.93 -13.70 8.23
N GLY A 141 6.10 -14.30 7.98
CA GLY A 141 6.85 -15.06 8.99
C GLY A 141 6.02 -16.18 9.61
N ALA A 142 6.05 -16.27 10.95
CA ALA A 142 5.35 -17.29 11.73
C ALA A 142 3.84 -17.35 11.48
N PHE A 143 3.21 -16.24 11.11
CA PHE A 143 1.77 -16.16 10.82
C PHE A 143 1.38 -16.71 9.45
N ARG A 144 2.34 -17.30 8.71
CA ARG A 144 2.07 -18.07 7.50
C ARG A 144 2.10 -19.59 7.74
N GLY A 145 1.39 -20.04 8.79
CA GLY A 145 1.40 -21.44 9.25
C GLY A 145 0.65 -22.45 8.38
N LEU A 146 -0.48 -22.07 7.76
CA LEU A 146 -1.25 -22.92 6.83
C LEU A 146 -0.40 -23.38 5.63
N GLN A 147 -0.21 -24.69 5.50
CA GLN A 147 0.54 -25.34 4.42
C GLN A 147 -0.36 -25.74 3.25
N SER A 148 -1.55 -26.22 3.58
CA SER A 148 -2.55 -26.67 2.63
C SER A 148 -3.96 -26.40 3.17
N ALA A 149 -4.93 -26.29 2.26
CA ALA A 149 -6.33 -26.17 2.58
C ALA A 149 -7.19 -26.66 1.41
N SER A 150 -8.35 -27.21 1.75
CA SER A 150 -9.49 -27.35 0.83
C SER A 150 -9.99 -25.98 0.37
N VAL A 151 -10.53 -25.91 -0.85
CA VAL A 151 -11.16 -24.67 -1.37
C VAL A 151 -12.31 -24.18 -0.48
N SER A 152 -13.02 -25.10 0.19
CA SER A 152 -14.12 -24.78 1.09
C SER A 152 -13.66 -24.28 2.48
N GLY A 153 -12.36 -24.42 2.80
CA GLY A 153 -11.80 -24.15 4.12
C GLY A 153 -12.32 -25.10 5.22
N SER A 154 -12.74 -26.32 4.86
CA SER A 154 -13.18 -27.35 5.80
C SER A 154 -12.01 -28.03 6.49
N ASN A 155 -10.94 -28.32 5.75
CA ASN A 155 -9.76 -29.03 6.24
C ASN A 155 -8.48 -28.53 5.57
N GLY A 156 -7.34 -28.87 6.18
CA GLY A 156 -6.01 -28.52 5.73
C GLY A 156 -4.93 -28.95 6.72
N HIS A 157 -3.71 -28.43 6.54
CA HIS A 157 -2.58 -28.65 7.45
C HIS A 157 -1.94 -27.35 7.91
N ILE A 158 -1.56 -27.29 9.19
CA ILE A 158 -0.85 -26.17 9.81
C ILE A 158 0.53 -26.66 10.26
N ALA A 159 1.59 -25.98 9.82
CA ALA A 159 2.94 -26.25 10.30
C ALA A 159 3.09 -25.85 11.78
N TRP A 160 3.79 -26.67 12.55
CA TRP A 160 4.08 -26.40 13.95
C TRP A 160 5.52 -25.91 14.12
N THR A 161 5.66 -24.65 14.53
CA THR A 161 6.95 -23.97 14.71
C THR A 161 7.24 -23.63 16.17
N SER A 162 6.66 -24.38 17.11
CA SER A 162 6.77 -24.13 18.55
C SER A 162 6.23 -22.76 18.98
N ASN A 163 5.31 -22.17 18.21
CA ASN A 163 4.67 -20.90 18.50
C ASN A 163 3.15 -21.07 18.59
N TRP A 164 2.65 -21.17 19.82
CA TRP A 164 1.23 -21.37 20.12
C TRP A 164 0.34 -20.25 19.57
N VAL A 165 0.80 -18.99 19.64
CA VAL A 165 0.04 -17.84 19.17
C VAL A 165 -0.19 -17.91 17.66
N ALA A 166 0.87 -18.13 16.88
CA ALA A 166 0.79 -18.22 15.43
C ALA A 166 0.03 -19.48 14.97
N PHE A 167 0.17 -20.59 15.70
CA PHE A 167 -0.57 -21.83 15.42
C PHE A 167 -2.08 -21.66 15.62
N MET A 168 -2.50 -21.14 16.79
CA MET A 168 -3.92 -20.86 17.05
C MET A 168 -4.46 -19.78 16.11
N ASP A 169 -3.66 -18.78 15.75
CA ASP A 169 -4.05 -17.79 14.75
C ASP A 169 -4.26 -18.42 13.37
N SER A 170 -3.41 -19.39 12.96
CA SER A 170 -3.61 -20.15 11.72
C SER A 170 -4.94 -20.92 11.70
N MET A 171 -5.44 -21.37 12.86
CA MET A 171 -6.79 -21.93 12.97
C MET A 171 -7.88 -20.87 12.72
N LEU A 172 -7.71 -19.65 13.23
CA LEU A 172 -8.61 -18.53 12.90
C LEU A 172 -8.55 -18.17 11.41
N GLN A 173 -7.35 -18.17 10.82
CA GLN A 173 -7.15 -17.92 9.39
C GLN A 173 -7.87 -18.96 8.54
N MET A 174 -7.85 -20.24 8.91
CA MET A 174 -8.63 -21.30 8.24
C MET A 174 -10.14 -21.03 8.32
N MET A 175 -10.64 -20.60 9.48
CA MET A 175 -12.05 -20.21 9.63
C MET A 175 -12.43 -19.02 8.73
N ILE A 176 -11.55 -18.03 8.60
CA ILE A 176 -11.72 -16.87 7.72
C ILE A 176 -11.68 -17.30 6.25
N LEU A 177 -10.75 -18.18 5.87
CA LEU A 177 -10.59 -18.68 4.50
C LEU A 177 -11.90 -19.31 4.01
N GLY A 178 -12.53 -20.15 4.83
CA GLY A 178 -13.80 -20.82 4.55
C GLY A 178 -15.05 -19.93 4.64
N GLN A 179 -14.92 -18.61 4.76
CA GLN A 179 -16.04 -17.68 4.60
C GLN A 179 -16.24 -17.33 3.12
N ASN A 180 -17.50 -17.33 2.68
CA ASN A 180 -17.89 -16.97 1.30
C ASN A 180 -17.62 -15.50 0.96
N SER A 181 -17.50 -14.63 1.95
CA SER A 181 -17.23 -13.20 1.75
C SER A 181 -15.73 -12.94 1.66
N ARG A 182 -15.32 -12.11 0.68
CA ARG A 182 -13.94 -11.61 0.54
C ARG A 182 -13.69 -10.30 1.29
N SER A 183 -14.59 -9.92 2.20
CA SER A 183 -14.39 -8.80 3.11
C SER A 183 -13.29 -9.10 4.13
N LEU A 184 -12.75 -8.04 4.73
CA LEU A 184 -11.80 -8.14 5.82
C LEU A 184 -12.56 -8.36 7.13
N TYR A 185 -12.23 -9.40 7.88
CA TYR A 185 -12.84 -9.74 9.17
C TYR A 185 -11.81 -9.77 10.30
N VAL A 186 -12.25 -9.43 11.51
CA VAL A 186 -11.46 -9.61 12.74
C VAL A 186 -12.27 -10.40 13.77
N PRO A 187 -11.64 -11.30 14.55
CA PRO A 187 -12.31 -11.99 15.64
C PRO A 187 -12.84 -11.00 16.67
N THR A 188 -14.07 -11.20 17.11
CA THR A 188 -14.75 -10.37 18.12
C THR A 188 -15.26 -11.17 19.30
N ARG A 189 -15.52 -12.48 19.11
CA ARG A 189 -15.91 -13.38 20.19
C ARG A 189 -15.43 -14.80 19.94
N ILE A 190 -15.09 -15.51 21.01
CA ILE A 190 -14.91 -16.97 21.03
C ILE A 190 -15.77 -17.51 22.17
N ARG A 191 -16.69 -18.42 21.86
CA ARG A 191 -17.56 -19.04 22.87
C ARG A 191 -16.77 -19.94 23.80
N LYS A 192 -15.92 -20.80 23.25
CA LYS A 192 -15.06 -21.70 24.04
C LYS A 192 -13.74 -21.98 23.32
N LEU A 193 -12.63 -21.88 24.03
CA LEU A 193 -11.31 -22.35 23.59
C LEU A 193 -10.82 -23.36 24.63
N THR A 194 -10.51 -24.57 24.17
CA THR A 194 -9.97 -25.66 24.99
C THR A 194 -8.55 -25.96 24.51
N ILE A 195 -7.58 -26.01 25.43
CA ILE A 195 -6.20 -26.34 25.13
C ILE A 195 -5.73 -27.50 26.02
N ASP A 196 -5.36 -28.60 25.39
CA ASP A 196 -4.70 -29.76 25.97
C ASP A 196 -3.24 -29.84 25.46
N PRO A 197 -2.29 -29.21 26.18
CA PRO A 197 -0.93 -29.14 25.71
C PRO A 197 -0.23 -30.50 25.70
N LYS A 198 -0.58 -31.40 26.62
CA LYS A 198 0.02 -32.73 26.70
C LYS A 198 -0.38 -33.58 25.50
N TYR A 199 -1.67 -33.60 25.17
CA TYR A 199 -2.13 -34.30 23.98
C TYR A 199 -1.55 -33.68 22.70
N HIS A 200 -1.49 -32.35 22.62
CA HIS A 200 -0.89 -31.66 21.48
C HIS A 200 0.58 -32.07 21.26
N THR A 201 1.40 -32.10 22.31
CA THR A 201 2.81 -32.52 22.21
C THR A 201 2.96 -34.00 21.89
N GLN A 202 2.12 -34.88 22.44
CA GLN A 202 2.18 -36.32 22.17
C GLN A 202 2.02 -36.66 20.68
N ILE A 203 1.20 -35.92 19.94
CA ILE A 203 0.96 -36.15 18.51
C ILE A 203 2.24 -35.94 17.68
N ILE A 204 3.07 -34.95 18.04
CA ILE A 204 4.22 -34.52 17.24
C ILE A 204 5.58 -34.96 17.79
N GLN A 205 5.59 -35.65 18.94
CA GLN A 205 6.83 -36.00 19.65
C GLN A 205 7.79 -36.82 18.78
N ASP A 206 7.25 -37.70 17.92
CA ASP A 206 8.01 -38.64 17.11
C ASP A 206 8.38 -38.08 15.72
N TYR A 207 7.92 -36.87 15.39
CA TYR A 207 8.19 -36.22 14.10
C TYR A 207 9.41 -35.29 14.19
N PRO A 208 10.31 -35.31 13.18
CA PRO A 208 11.35 -34.30 13.02
C PRO A 208 10.77 -32.89 13.01
N ILE A 209 11.47 -31.91 13.59
CA ILE A 209 10.96 -30.53 13.76
C ILE A 209 10.46 -29.94 12.43
N GLU A 210 11.18 -30.20 11.34
CA GLU A 210 10.88 -29.68 10.00
C GLU A 210 9.59 -30.26 9.39
N ASP A 211 9.19 -31.45 9.83
CA ASP A 211 8.02 -32.18 9.32
C ASP A 211 6.80 -32.07 10.25
N ARG A 212 6.92 -31.34 11.37
CA ARG A 212 5.83 -31.21 12.34
C ARG A 212 4.71 -30.37 11.75
N GLN A 213 3.58 -31.00 11.53
CA GLN A 213 2.35 -30.37 11.10
C GLN A 213 1.15 -31.05 11.75
N PHE A 214 0.06 -30.30 11.89
CA PHE A 214 -1.21 -30.83 12.37
C PHE A 214 -2.25 -30.69 11.28
N SER A 215 -3.08 -31.73 11.13
CA SER A 215 -4.34 -31.57 10.42
C SER A 215 -5.23 -30.59 11.19
N VAL A 216 -5.91 -29.72 10.45
CA VAL A 216 -6.90 -28.80 10.99
C VAL A 216 -8.22 -29.09 10.31
N ARG A 217 -9.30 -29.20 11.10
CA ARG A 217 -10.63 -29.54 10.60
C ARG A 217 -11.70 -28.65 11.23
N ARG A 218 -12.62 -28.20 10.39
CA ARG A 218 -13.79 -27.42 10.76
C ARG A 218 -15.02 -28.32 10.80
N TYR A 219 -15.70 -28.28 11.93
CA TYR A 219 -16.93 -29.03 12.22
C TYR A 219 -18.10 -28.04 12.19
N LYS A 220 -18.82 -28.01 11.06
CA LYS A 220 -19.88 -27.02 10.82
C LYS A 220 -21.06 -27.18 11.79
N SER A 221 -21.41 -28.41 12.16
CA SER A 221 -22.54 -28.70 13.06
C SER A 221 -22.31 -28.19 14.49
N SER A 222 -21.06 -28.21 14.97
CA SER A 222 -20.67 -27.74 16.30
C SER A 222 -20.09 -26.32 16.31
N ASP A 223 -20.00 -25.67 15.13
CA ASP A 223 -19.30 -24.41 14.90
C ASP A 223 -17.91 -24.41 15.56
N ALA A 224 -17.12 -25.43 15.26
CA ALA A 224 -15.83 -25.66 15.88
C ALA A 224 -14.72 -25.84 14.83
N ILE A 225 -13.50 -25.50 15.21
CA ILE A 225 -12.29 -25.89 14.51
C ILE A 225 -11.33 -26.57 15.49
N ILE A 226 -10.75 -27.69 15.07
CA ILE A 226 -9.91 -28.54 15.90
C ILE A 226 -8.60 -28.80 15.17
N SER A 227 -7.49 -28.70 15.90
CA SER A 227 -6.17 -29.07 15.41
C SER A 227 -5.26 -29.46 16.59
N GLY A 228 -4.74 -30.68 16.56
CA GLY A 228 -3.99 -31.25 17.69
C GLY A 228 -4.80 -31.20 18.99
N GLY A 229 -4.17 -30.75 20.07
CA GLY A 229 -4.86 -30.53 21.36
C GLY A 229 -5.58 -29.20 21.51
N ILE A 230 -5.95 -28.51 20.43
CA ILE A 230 -6.67 -27.23 20.50
C ILE A 230 -8.05 -27.36 19.85
N GLU A 231 -9.08 -26.88 20.54
CA GLU A 231 -10.45 -26.77 20.04
C GLU A 231 -10.96 -25.34 20.23
N ILE A 232 -11.38 -24.68 19.13
CA ILE A 232 -11.99 -23.35 19.17
C ILE A 232 -13.43 -23.48 18.69
N CYS A 233 -14.38 -23.07 19.53
CA CYS A 233 -15.82 -23.18 19.28
C CYS A 233 -16.49 -21.81 19.31
N GLY A 234 -17.48 -21.60 18.43
CA GLY A 234 -18.33 -20.42 18.42
C GLY A 234 -17.55 -19.14 18.14
N THR A 235 -16.70 -19.14 17.11
CA THR A 235 -15.92 -17.95 16.73
C THR A 235 -16.79 -16.99 15.94
N VAL A 236 -16.92 -15.76 16.43
CA VAL A 236 -17.60 -14.67 15.71
C VAL A 236 -16.55 -13.70 15.20
N ALA A 237 -16.52 -13.52 13.88
CA ALA A 237 -15.69 -12.51 13.23
C ALA A 237 -16.58 -11.42 12.62
N THR A 238 -16.20 -10.16 12.82
CA THR A 238 -16.96 -8.99 12.36
C THR A 238 -16.24 -8.34 11.18
N PRO A 239 -16.95 -7.95 10.09
CA PRO A 239 -16.33 -7.30 8.95
C PRO A 239 -15.89 -5.88 9.32
N ILE A 240 -14.69 -5.50 8.89
CA ILE A 240 -14.16 -4.14 9.07
C ILE A 240 -13.93 -3.47 7.73
N SER A 241 -14.07 -2.14 7.71
CA SER A 241 -13.81 -1.35 6.52
C SER A 241 -12.32 -1.27 6.24
N ARG A 242 -11.93 -1.56 4.99
CA ARG A 242 -10.56 -1.38 4.53
C ARG A 242 -10.27 0.10 4.30
N ARG A 243 -9.05 0.53 4.61
CA ARG A 243 -8.60 1.88 4.26
C ARG A 243 -8.57 2.02 2.73
N LYS A 244 -9.28 3.03 2.20
CA LYS A 244 -9.12 3.41 0.80
C LYS A 244 -7.70 3.95 0.62
N LYS A 245 -6.85 3.21 -0.10
CA LYS A 245 -5.60 3.78 -0.60
C LYS A 245 -5.99 4.84 -1.62
N VAL A 246 -5.59 6.08 -1.38
CA VAL A 246 -5.64 7.12 -2.40
C VAL A 246 -4.54 6.75 -3.39
N VAL A 247 -4.93 6.05 -4.46
CA VAL A 247 -4.05 5.81 -5.60
C VAL A 247 -4.42 6.86 -6.62
N ASN A 248 -3.51 7.81 -6.86
CA ASN A 248 -3.66 8.79 -7.92
C ASN A 248 -3.35 8.11 -9.25
N THR A 249 -4.28 7.30 -9.75
CA THR A 249 -4.17 6.67 -11.05
C THR A 249 -4.41 7.73 -12.13
N VAL A 250 -3.42 7.97 -12.99
CA VAL A 250 -3.60 8.79 -14.18
C VAL A 250 -4.30 7.95 -15.25
N LEU A 251 -5.34 8.50 -15.85
CA LEU A 251 -6.05 7.90 -16.98
C LEU A 251 -5.76 8.72 -18.22
N GLU A 252 -5.12 8.11 -19.21
CA GLU A 252 -4.80 8.72 -20.50
C GLU A 252 -5.47 7.92 -21.62
N GLU A 253 -5.85 8.61 -22.71
CA GLU A 253 -6.38 8.00 -23.91
C GLU A 253 -5.48 8.30 -25.11
N TYR A 254 -5.36 7.34 -26.03
CA TYR A 254 -4.64 7.52 -27.28
C TYR A 254 -5.62 7.88 -28.39
N LYS A 255 -5.37 9.00 -29.07
CA LYS A 255 -6.17 9.49 -30.20
C LYS A 255 -5.25 9.87 -31.35
N PHE A 256 -5.72 9.66 -32.57
CA PHE A 256 -5.05 10.24 -33.73
C PHE A 256 -5.25 11.76 -33.70
N VAL A 257 -4.14 12.49 -33.81
CA VAL A 257 -4.15 13.95 -33.91
C VAL A 257 -3.32 14.35 -35.12
N ALA A 258 -3.96 14.95 -36.12
CA ALA A 258 -3.26 15.42 -37.30
C ALA A 258 -2.33 16.59 -36.94
N HIS A 259 -1.17 16.66 -37.56
CA HIS A 259 -0.12 17.63 -37.24
C HIS A 259 -0.52 19.08 -37.58
N ARG A 260 -1.15 19.30 -38.74
CA ARG A 260 -1.42 20.65 -39.28
C ARG A 260 -2.85 20.76 -39.80
N ASP A 261 -3.81 20.49 -38.94
CA ASP A 261 -5.25 20.57 -39.23
C ASP A 261 -5.91 21.84 -38.67
N LEU A 262 -5.16 22.65 -37.90
CA LEU A 262 -5.68 23.79 -37.12
C LEU A 262 -6.86 23.39 -36.22
N GLY A 263 -6.91 22.11 -35.83
CA GLY A 263 -7.93 21.59 -34.91
C GLY A 263 -7.85 22.29 -33.57
N THR A 264 -9.01 22.59 -32.99
CA THR A 264 -9.09 23.22 -31.67
C THR A 264 -8.74 22.21 -30.57
N MET A 265 -7.89 22.60 -29.62
CA MET A 265 -7.58 21.80 -28.43
C MET A 265 -7.24 22.68 -27.22
N SER A 266 -7.14 22.07 -26.05
CA SER A 266 -6.69 22.77 -24.84
C SER A 266 -5.19 23.07 -24.89
N LEU A 267 -4.74 24.14 -24.23
CA LEU A 267 -3.32 24.44 -24.10
C LEU A 267 -2.55 23.29 -23.44
N GLN A 268 -3.15 22.67 -22.42
CA GLN A 268 -2.55 21.55 -21.69
C GLN A 268 -2.30 20.34 -22.59
N ASP A 269 -3.27 19.97 -23.44
CA ASP A 269 -3.11 18.85 -24.37
C ASP A 269 -2.09 19.17 -25.46
N ALA A 270 -2.09 20.41 -25.96
CA ALA A 270 -1.12 20.85 -26.96
C ALA A 270 0.32 20.81 -26.43
N VAL A 271 0.54 21.35 -25.22
CA VAL A 271 1.85 21.30 -24.55
C VAL A 271 2.24 19.85 -24.25
N ARG A 272 1.30 19.02 -23.76
CA ARG A 272 1.54 17.58 -23.52
C ARG A 272 1.98 16.87 -24.78
N MET A 273 1.28 17.09 -25.88
CA MET A 273 1.63 16.52 -27.18
C MET A 273 3.02 16.97 -27.66
N SER A 274 3.32 18.27 -27.61
CA SER A 274 4.63 18.79 -28.02
C SER A 274 5.77 18.21 -27.19
N VAL A 275 5.61 18.14 -25.87
CA VAL A 275 6.56 17.48 -24.96
C VAL A 275 6.72 16.00 -25.33
N HIS A 276 5.63 15.27 -25.54
CA HIS A 276 5.69 13.84 -25.87
C HIS A 276 6.38 13.59 -27.23
N ILE A 277 6.10 14.41 -28.25
CA ILE A 277 6.78 14.35 -29.55
C ILE A 277 8.30 14.56 -29.36
N ALA A 278 8.71 15.57 -28.59
CA ALA A 278 10.13 15.81 -28.34
C ALA A 278 10.83 14.61 -27.67
N LEU A 279 10.17 14.01 -26.69
CA LEU A 279 10.71 12.86 -25.96
C LEU A 279 10.80 11.61 -26.85
N GLU A 280 9.83 11.40 -27.75
CA GLU A 280 9.83 10.29 -28.69
C GLU A 280 10.99 10.39 -29.70
N CYS A 281 11.36 11.61 -30.13
CA CYS A 281 12.45 11.82 -31.07
C CYS A 281 13.85 11.55 -30.49
N TYR A 282 14.11 11.89 -29.22
CA TYR A 282 15.48 11.89 -28.67
C TYR A 282 15.73 10.89 -27.53
N ASN A 283 14.71 10.17 -27.05
CA ASN A 283 14.80 9.19 -25.95
C ASN A 283 15.69 9.68 -24.78
N VAL A 284 15.46 10.92 -24.34
CA VAL A 284 16.24 11.57 -23.28
C VAL A 284 15.60 11.34 -21.92
N THR A 285 16.42 11.02 -20.92
CA THR A 285 15.97 10.84 -19.53
C THR A 285 16.16 12.07 -18.66
N ASN A 286 17.07 12.97 -19.06
CA ASN A 286 17.29 14.26 -18.41
C ASN A 286 16.84 15.38 -19.34
N VAL A 287 15.67 15.95 -19.05
CA VAL A 287 14.99 16.90 -19.91
C VAL A 287 15.23 18.30 -19.37
N LYS A 288 15.77 19.20 -20.20
CA LYS A 288 15.86 20.62 -19.88
C LYS A 288 14.93 21.38 -20.80
N ILE A 289 14.04 22.18 -20.23
CA ILE A 289 13.13 23.04 -20.98
C ILE A 289 13.35 24.48 -20.52
N ILE A 290 13.24 25.42 -21.46
CA ILE A 290 13.29 26.84 -21.17
C ILE A 290 11.93 27.43 -21.54
N GLU A 291 11.30 28.13 -20.60
CA GLU A 291 10.14 28.96 -20.89
C GLU A 291 10.58 30.42 -20.89
N LEU A 292 10.37 31.13 -22.00
CA LEU A 292 10.76 32.51 -22.19
C LEU A 292 9.55 33.44 -22.10
N VAL A 293 9.67 34.46 -21.24
CA VAL A 293 8.75 35.58 -21.13
C VAL A 293 9.52 36.88 -21.28
N ASP A 294 9.36 37.54 -22.43
CA ASP A 294 9.96 38.84 -22.73
C ASP A 294 9.16 39.98 -22.04
N ASP A 295 9.76 41.15 -21.85
CA ASP A 295 9.06 42.33 -21.32
C ASP A 295 7.87 42.76 -22.18
N SER A 296 7.98 42.58 -23.49
CA SER A 296 6.90 42.86 -24.44
C SER A 296 5.70 41.91 -24.33
N ASP A 297 5.84 40.79 -23.63
CA ASP A 297 4.78 39.79 -23.50
C ASP A 297 3.72 40.20 -22.48
N ASN A 298 2.47 40.33 -22.95
CA ASN A 298 1.32 40.56 -22.09
C ASN A 298 0.81 39.22 -21.51
N VAL A 299 1.55 38.70 -20.53
CA VAL A 299 1.40 37.36 -19.94
C VAL A 299 1.26 37.50 -18.43
N THR A 300 0.30 36.78 -17.84
CA THR A 300 0.11 36.69 -16.39
C THR A 300 0.71 35.38 -15.85
N PRO A 301 0.87 35.20 -14.53
CA PRO A 301 1.37 33.93 -13.98
C PRO A 301 0.54 32.71 -14.36
N GLU A 302 -0.77 32.88 -14.60
CA GLU A 302 -1.70 31.81 -14.99
C GLU A 302 -1.49 31.34 -16.44
N ASP A 303 -0.87 32.18 -17.27
CA ASP A 303 -0.57 31.88 -18.68
C ASP A 303 0.76 31.09 -18.83
N LEU A 304 1.50 30.87 -17.75
CA LEU A 304 2.77 30.15 -17.79
C LEU A 304 2.55 28.65 -18.02
N ASN A 305 3.40 28.08 -18.85
CA ASN A 305 3.41 26.67 -19.21
C ASN A 305 4.30 25.84 -18.28
N SER A 306 5.25 26.45 -17.57
CA SER A 306 6.18 25.75 -16.68
C SER A 306 5.51 24.88 -15.61
N PRO A 307 4.39 25.28 -14.96
CA PRO A 307 3.66 24.38 -14.07
C PRO A 307 3.07 23.17 -14.79
N VAL A 308 2.47 23.39 -15.97
CA VAL A 308 1.84 22.35 -16.79
C VAL A 308 2.87 21.33 -17.28
N ILE A 309 4.03 21.81 -17.73
CA ILE A 309 5.16 20.98 -18.17
C ILE A 309 5.69 20.14 -17.02
N SER A 310 5.86 20.75 -15.85
CA SER A 310 6.30 20.04 -14.67
C SER A 310 5.33 18.94 -14.28
N GLU A 311 4.02 19.17 -14.37
CA GLU A 311 3.00 18.14 -14.15
C GLU A 311 3.11 16.99 -15.18
N ILE A 312 3.19 17.32 -16.48
CA ILE A 312 3.32 16.33 -17.56
C ILE A 312 4.54 15.44 -17.34
N LEU A 313 5.71 16.03 -17.11
CA LEU A 313 6.97 15.30 -16.98
C LEU A 313 7.03 14.49 -15.67
N ASN A 314 6.40 14.97 -14.59
CA ASN A 314 6.32 14.22 -13.32
C ASN A 314 5.41 12.99 -13.40
N ASN A 315 4.51 12.93 -14.39
CA ASN A 315 3.69 11.75 -14.66
C ASN A 315 4.41 10.68 -15.49
N LEU A 316 5.56 11.02 -16.10
CA LEU A 316 6.32 10.09 -16.93
C LEU A 316 7.35 9.29 -16.11
N PRO A 317 7.41 7.96 -16.26
CA PRO A 317 8.36 7.14 -15.52
C PRO A 317 9.80 7.44 -15.99
N GLN A 318 10.75 7.44 -15.05
CA GLN A 318 12.20 7.55 -15.32
C GLN A 318 12.67 8.85 -15.97
N ILE A 319 11.80 9.86 -16.11
CA ILE A 319 12.18 11.19 -16.56
C ILE A 319 12.59 12.04 -15.36
N ARG A 320 13.75 12.69 -15.47
CA ARG A 320 14.15 13.81 -14.63
C ARG A 320 14.10 15.06 -15.48
N HIS A 321 13.55 16.14 -14.95
CA HIS A 321 13.44 17.37 -15.72
C HIS A 321 13.83 18.59 -14.90
N HIS A 322 14.20 19.64 -15.61
CA HIS A 322 14.38 20.95 -15.04
C HIS A 322 13.89 21.99 -16.04
N THR A 323 12.97 22.85 -15.59
CA THR A 323 12.46 23.95 -16.41
C THR A 323 13.01 25.27 -15.92
N LYS A 324 13.60 26.07 -16.82
CA LYS A 324 14.06 27.43 -16.52
C LYS A 324 13.05 28.43 -17.06
N LEU A 325 12.38 29.16 -16.16
CA LEU A 325 11.58 30.32 -16.49
C LEU A 325 12.49 31.54 -16.65
N VAL A 326 12.67 31.97 -17.90
CA VAL A 326 13.48 33.12 -18.28
C VAL A 326 12.60 34.35 -18.34
N LYS A 327 12.86 35.30 -17.44
CA LYS A 327 12.08 36.54 -17.30
C LYS A 327 12.99 37.69 -16.88
N THR A 328 12.51 38.92 -17.02
CA THR A 328 13.17 40.09 -16.44
C THR A 328 12.89 40.17 -14.94
N HIS A 329 13.76 40.87 -14.21
CA HIS A 329 13.69 40.96 -12.75
C HIS A 329 12.37 41.59 -12.26
N GLU A 330 11.75 42.45 -13.07
CA GLU A 330 10.52 43.17 -12.71
C GLU A 330 9.26 42.31 -12.89
N LYS A 331 9.29 41.31 -13.79
CA LYS A 331 8.14 40.42 -14.01
C LYS A 331 8.07 39.33 -12.95
N PHE A 332 6.89 39.15 -12.36
CA PHE A 332 6.55 38.08 -11.41
C PHE A 332 7.49 37.95 -10.19
N PRO A 333 7.71 38.99 -9.38
CA PRO A 333 8.72 38.99 -8.32
C PRO A 333 8.53 37.90 -7.25
N ASN A 334 7.29 37.50 -6.97
CA ASN A 334 6.94 36.52 -5.91
C ASN A 334 6.15 35.32 -6.45
N ILE A 335 6.51 34.81 -7.62
CA ILE A 335 5.80 33.68 -8.22
C ILE A 335 6.06 32.38 -7.46
N SER A 336 4.98 31.64 -7.16
CA SER A 336 5.08 30.27 -6.64
C SER A 336 5.26 29.31 -7.82
N LEU A 337 6.36 28.56 -7.80
CA LEU A 337 6.72 27.62 -8.87
C LEU A 337 6.94 26.22 -8.28
N PRO A 338 6.74 25.15 -9.08
CA PRO A 338 7.11 23.79 -8.69
C PRO A 338 8.61 23.67 -8.40
N ASN A 339 8.99 22.67 -7.60
CA ASN A 339 10.38 22.45 -7.19
C ASN A 339 11.36 22.25 -8.37
N ASP A 340 10.87 21.72 -9.49
CA ASP A 340 11.66 21.43 -10.69
C ASP A 340 11.81 22.65 -11.61
N VAL A 341 11.23 23.80 -11.23
CA VAL A 341 11.24 25.03 -12.03
C VAL A 341 12.08 26.11 -11.32
N SER A 342 13.03 26.71 -12.03
CA SER A 342 13.82 27.84 -11.54
C SER A 342 13.65 29.09 -12.39
N THR A 343 13.89 30.27 -11.80
CA THR A 343 13.83 31.55 -12.53
C THR A 343 15.22 32.06 -12.87
N THR A 344 15.42 32.59 -14.07
CA THR A 344 16.68 33.23 -14.48
C THR A 344 16.44 34.38 -15.45
N GLU A 345 17.48 35.17 -15.71
CA GLU A 345 17.49 36.18 -16.78
C GLU A 345 18.18 35.61 -18.02
N ILE A 346 17.80 36.12 -19.20
CA ILE A 346 18.36 35.67 -20.49
C ILE A 346 19.88 35.92 -20.58
N THR A 347 20.38 36.98 -19.93
CA THR A 347 21.81 37.34 -19.89
C THR A 347 22.65 36.38 -19.07
N LYS A 348 22.03 35.60 -18.17
CA LYS A 348 22.71 34.62 -17.30
C LYS A 348 22.74 33.22 -17.90
N LEU A 349 22.09 32.99 -19.04
CA LEU A 349 22.07 31.70 -19.72
C LEU A 349 23.41 31.43 -20.40
N SER A 350 23.89 30.20 -20.25
CA SER A 350 25.09 29.75 -20.97
C SER A 350 24.74 29.41 -22.41
N LYS A 351 25.64 29.66 -23.37
CA LYS A 351 25.40 29.26 -24.77
C LYS A 351 25.35 27.74 -25.00
N ASN A 352 25.57 26.92 -23.95
CA ASN A 352 25.56 25.46 -24.01
C ASN A 352 24.54 24.86 -23.03
N GLU A 353 23.38 25.52 -22.83
CA GLU A 353 22.32 24.96 -21.97
C GLU A 353 21.91 23.53 -22.39
N ASN A 354 21.95 23.27 -23.71
CA ASN A 354 21.58 22.00 -24.35
C ASN A 354 20.16 21.59 -23.94
N CYS A 355 19.22 22.52 -24.08
CA CYS A 355 17.82 22.29 -23.77
C CYS A 355 17.10 21.57 -24.92
N LEU A 356 16.16 20.69 -24.57
CA LEU A 356 15.38 19.92 -25.52
C LEU A 356 14.40 20.82 -26.27
N MET A 357 13.79 21.75 -25.54
CA MET A 357 12.73 22.61 -26.05
C MET A 357 12.78 23.99 -25.41
N ILE A 358 12.54 25.02 -26.22
CA ILE A 358 12.26 26.38 -25.79
C ILE A 358 10.78 26.66 -26.04
N ILE A 359 10.11 27.26 -25.07
CA ILE A 359 8.70 27.63 -25.14
C ILE A 359 8.59 29.13 -24.96
N GLY A 360 7.75 29.81 -25.73
CA GLY A 360 7.49 31.23 -25.50
C GLY A 360 6.34 31.78 -26.32
N PHE A 361 6.16 33.10 -26.24
CA PHE A 361 5.03 33.79 -26.83
C PHE A 361 5.46 34.63 -28.03
N ASP A 362 4.66 34.59 -29.09
CA ASP A 362 4.82 35.41 -30.30
C ASP A 362 6.26 35.36 -30.90
N ILE A 363 6.95 34.20 -30.83
CA ILE A 363 8.37 34.10 -31.24
C ILE A 363 8.52 34.34 -32.74
N LEU A 364 7.61 33.77 -33.54
CA LEU A 364 7.59 33.92 -34.99
C LEU A 364 7.18 35.33 -35.40
N THR A 365 6.16 35.89 -34.76
CA THR A 365 5.61 37.20 -35.14
C THR A 365 6.46 38.38 -34.67
N LYS A 366 7.23 38.26 -33.58
CA LYS A 366 8.18 39.29 -33.15
C LYS A 366 9.31 39.55 -34.16
N ASN A 367 9.61 38.58 -35.04
CA ASN A 367 10.62 38.64 -36.11
C ASN A 367 11.93 39.38 -35.72
N SER A 368 12.39 39.17 -34.49
CA SER A 368 13.59 39.81 -33.98
C SER A 368 14.78 38.89 -34.24
N LYS A 369 15.62 39.20 -35.24
CA LYS A 369 16.86 38.44 -35.51
C LYS A 369 17.69 38.22 -34.24
N LYS A 370 17.71 39.22 -33.35
CA LYS A 370 18.37 39.16 -32.05
C LYS A 370 17.81 38.07 -31.14
N LEU A 371 16.49 37.84 -31.17
CA LEU A 371 15.84 36.79 -30.37
C LEU A 371 16.27 35.40 -30.84
N TYR A 372 16.25 35.13 -32.15
CA TYR A 372 16.71 33.85 -32.71
C TYR A 372 18.19 33.59 -32.44
N GLU A 373 19.05 34.60 -32.62
CA GLU A 373 20.48 34.50 -32.29
C GLU A 373 20.74 34.22 -30.81
N GLN A 374 19.81 34.57 -29.92
CA GLN A 374 19.88 34.28 -28.49
C GLN A 374 19.32 32.91 -28.13
N LEU A 375 18.22 32.48 -28.75
CA LEU A 375 17.51 31.25 -28.40
C LEU A 375 18.11 30.00 -29.04
N LEU A 376 18.44 30.04 -30.34
CA LEU A 376 18.90 28.87 -31.08
C LEU A 376 20.17 28.23 -30.48
N PRO A 377 21.18 28.99 -30.00
CA PRO A 377 22.34 28.38 -29.35
C PRO A 377 22.03 27.61 -28.05
N LEU A 378 20.90 27.90 -27.39
CA LEU A 378 20.52 27.23 -26.14
C LEU A 378 19.96 25.83 -26.39
N LEU A 379 19.41 25.59 -27.58
CA LEU A 379 18.84 24.30 -27.97
C LEU A 379 19.93 23.27 -28.23
N MET A 380 19.62 22.02 -27.92
CA MET A 380 20.40 20.89 -28.43
C MET A 380 20.26 20.79 -29.97
N PRO A 381 21.17 20.10 -30.67
CA PRO A 381 20.99 19.83 -32.10
C PRO A 381 19.62 19.20 -32.36
N GLN A 382 18.86 19.79 -33.30
CA GLN A 382 17.47 19.40 -33.62
C GLN A 382 16.49 19.53 -32.44
N GLY A 383 16.77 20.42 -31.48
CA GLY A 383 15.82 20.79 -30.43
C GLY A 383 14.60 21.55 -30.97
N PHE A 384 13.60 21.72 -30.13
CA PHE A 384 12.28 22.21 -30.54
C PHE A 384 11.96 23.62 -30.03
N ILE A 385 11.10 24.33 -30.77
CA ILE A 385 10.57 25.62 -30.35
C ILE A 385 9.05 25.53 -30.34
N LEU A 386 8.45 25.61 -29.16
CA LEU A 386 7.01 25.74 -29.02
C LEU A 386 6.66 27.21 -28.85
N THR A 387 5.74 27.71 -29.66
CA THR A 387 5.30 29.09 -29.52
C THR A 387 3.81 29.27 -29.67
N LEU A 388 3.28 30.15 -28.84
CA LEU A 388 1.88 30.55 -28.85
C LEU A 388 1.77 31.92 -29.52
N GLU A 389 1.29 31.92 -30.76
CA GLU A 389 1.15 33.09 -31.64
C GLU A 389 -0.28 33.65 -31.60
N LYS A 390 -0.44 34.94 -31.89
CA LYS A 390 -1.78 35.54 -32.11
C LYS A 390 -2.50 34.91 -33.30
N SER A 391 -3.80 34.64 -33.16
CA SER A 391 -4.61 34.08 -34.26
C SER A 391 -4.67 35.04 -35.45
N GLY A 392 -4.58 34.47 -36.66
CA GLY A 392 -4.60 35.23 -37.91
C GLY A 392 -3.33 36.05 -38.18
N ALA A 393 -2.30 35.95 -37.34
CA ALA A 393 -1.02 36.56 -37.63
C ALA A 393 -0.38 35.91 -38.86
N VAL A 394 0.10 36.72 -39.79
CA VAL A 394 0.90 36.24 -40.92
C VAL A 394 2.27 35.88 -40.37
N CYS A 395 2.47 34.61 -40.04
CA CYS A 395 3.79 34.09 -39.70
C CYS A 395 4.70 34.26 -40.91
N ASP A 396 5.76 35.05 -40.77
CA ASP A 396 6.76 35.21 -41.81
C ASP A 396 7.64 33.95 -41.86
N TYR A 397 7.18 32.93 -42.57
CA TYR A 397 7.91 31.67 -42.77
C TYR A 397 9.27 31.85 -43.49
N SER A 398 9.63 33.07 -43.94
CA SER A 398 10.97 33.34 -44.46
C SER A 398 12.06 33.23 -43.38
N CYS A 399 11.72 33.51 -42.12
CA CYS A 399 12.65 33.33 -41.00
C CYS A 399 12.97 31.84 -40.74
N LEU A 400 11.97 30.96 -40.90
CA LEU A 400 12.18 29.52 -40.73
C LEU A 400 13.22 28.96 -41.70
N LYS A 401 13.18 29.40 -42.97
CA LYS A 401 14.20 29.02 -43.97
C LYS A 401 15.58 29.55 -43.62
N THR A 402 15.66 30.72 -42.99
CA THR A 402 16.93 31.35 -42.61
C THR A 402 17.62 30.59 -41.48
N TYR A 403 16.83 29.98 -40.58
CA TYR A 403 17.32 29.28 -39.39
C TYR A 403 17.14 27.75 -39.46
N GLU A 404 16.82 27.20 -40.63
CA GLU A 404 16.62 25.76 -40.87
C GLU A 404 15.59 25.12 -39.92
N LEU A 405 14.49 25.82 -39.66
CA LEU A 405 13.38 25.34 -38.83
C LEU A 405 12.23 24.79 -39.69
N ASP A 406 11.64 23.69 -39.24
CA ASP A 406 10.45 23.07 -39.84
C ASP A 406 9.29 23.09 -38.86
N VAL A 407 8.06 23.27 -39.36
CA VAL A 407 6.84 23.25 -38.53
C VAL A 407 6.27 21.84 -38.45
N ILE A 408 6.18 21.33 -37.23
CA ILE A 408 5.75 19.97 -36.92
C ILE A 408 4.27 19.95 -36.50
N LEU A 409 3.82 20.91 -35.68
CA LEU A 409 2.44 20.95 -35.17
C LEU A 409 1.86 22.36 -35.28
N GLU A 410 0.64 22.48 -35.80
CA GLU A 410 -0.15 23.72 -35.80
C GLU A 410 -1.56 23.45 -35.29
N LYS A 411 -1.92 24.09 -34.16
CA LYS A 411 -3.20 23.90 -33.46
C LYS A 411 -3.82 25.22 -33.05
N GLN A 412 -5.15 25.24 -32.97
CA GLN A 412 -5.86 26.42 -32.49
C GLN A 412 -6.15 26.30 -30.99
N ILE A 413 -5.68 27.28 -30.21
CA ILE A 413 -5.85 27.37 -28.76
C ILE A 413 -6.57 28.68 -28.44
N ASN A 414 -7.87 28.63 -28.19
CA ASN A 414 -8.73 29.82 -28.05
C ASN A 414 -8.54 30.79 -29.26
N GLU A 415 -8.16 32.04 -29.00
CA GLU A 415 -7.85 33.07 -30.00
C GLU A 415 -6.36 33.14 -30.38
N LYS A 416 -5.61 32.05 -30.15
CA LYS A 416 -4.18 31.93 -30.45
C LYS A 416 -3.92 30.68 -31.30
N THR A 417 -2.81 30.69 -32.01
CA THR A 417 -2.29 29.55 -32.77
C THR A 417 -1.05 29.03 -32.07
N LEU A 418 -1.05 27.76 -31.70
CA LEU A 418 0.13 27.08 -31.19
C LEU A 418 0.90 26.48 -32.37
N CYS A 419 2.16 26.86 -32.51
CA CYS A 419 3.08 26.38 -33.53
C CYS A 419 4.26 25.70 -32.84
N TYR A 420 4.64 24.51 -33.33
CA TYR A 420 5.73 23.70 -32.80
C TYR A 420 6.71 23.30 -33.89
#